data_AF-A0A5J4QNK0-F1
#
_entry.id   AF-A0A5J4QNK0-F1
#
_cell.length_a   1.000
_cell.length_b   1.000
_cell.length_c   1.000
_cell.angle_alpha   90.00
_cell.angle_beta   90.00
_cell.angle_gamma   90.00
#
_symmetry.space_group_name_H-M   'P 1'
#
loop_
_entity.id
_entity.type
_entity.pdbx_description
1 polymer ?
#
loop_
_entity_poly.entity_id
_entity_poly.type
_entity_poly.pdbx_seq_one_letter_code
_entity_poly.pdbx_strand_id
1 'polypeptide(L)'
;MELFNYVRRQTSEVTIGGIPLGENNPIRIQSMTTTSTQDTQACVEQIKRIADAGGEYARLTTQGIKEAENFISINAALRSQNYMIPLIADVHFNPKVADVAAFYAEKVRINPGNYVDPARTFKERTYTDETYKQELLKLRNRFASFLRICKDNRTAIRIGVNHGSLSDRIMSRYGDTSEGMVESCMEFLRICVEENFTNAVISIKASNTLVMVKTVRLLAFVMEQEQMNFPLHLGVTEAGEGEDGRIKSALGIGALLADGLGDTIRVSLSEQPEDEIPVARKLRDYIALRKGHPYIPGIEAKGFNYLSPSRRQTYAVRNIGGNNLPVVIADRMDGRMETNTDFIPDYVYAGRALPPSSEIGVNYILDADRWKGQKDTFPAFTHAQLFAVGRYQTELKFLFMSYPALNEETVACLKVYPEIVVISQSNHPNRLGEHRALVHQLMSEGLHNPVIFFQHYAANRAEDLQIEAA
;
A
#
# COMPACT_ATOMS: atom_id res chain seq x y z
N MET A 1 -7.36 7.22 -12.48
CA MET A 1 -7.59 6.55 -11.18
C MET A 1 -8.89 7.04 -10.58
N GLU A 2 -9.66 6.14 -9.97
CA GLU A 2 -10.95 6.45 -9.32
C GLU A 2 -10.73 6.70 -7.81
N LEU A 3 -10.90 7.93 -7.34
CA LEU A 3 -10.60 8.28 -5.94
C LEU A 3 -11.59 7.69 -4.92
N PHE A 4 -12.86 7.62 -5.31
CA PHE A 4 -13.98 7.26 -4.44
C PHE A 4 -14.49 5.85 -4.71
N ASN A 5 -14.34 5.36 -5.94
CA ASN A 5 -14.86 4.07 -6.35
C ASN A 5 -13.70 3.09 -6.59
N TYR A 6 -13.76 1.93 -5.97
CA TYR A 6 -12.75 0.89 -6.13
C TYR A 6 -12.91 0.23 -7.50
N VAL A 7 -11.89 0.41 -8.34
CA VAL A 7 -11.76 -0.30 -9.60
C VAL A 7 -10.31 -0.78 -9.70
N ARG A 8 -10.11 -2.08 -9.92
CA ARG A 8 -8.77 -2.59 -10.16
C ARG A 8 -8.22 -2.04 -11.48
N ARG A 9 -7.00 -1.51 -11.45
CA ARG A 9 -6.29 -1.03 -12.64
C ARG A 9 -6.16 -2.16 -13.66
N GLN A 10 -6.51 -1.87 -14.91
CA GLN A 10 -6.32 -2.81 -16.01
C GLN A 10 -4.83 -2.94 -16.33
N THR A 11 -4.36 -4.18 -16.45
CA THR A 11 -2.96 -4.51 -16.72
C THR A 11 -2.84 -5.55 -17.83
N SER A 12 -1.69 -5.61 -18.50
CA SER A 12 -1.38 -6.69 -19.43
C SER A 12 -1.24 -8.03 -18.70
N GLU A 13 -1.60 -9.13 -19.35
CA GLU A 13 -1.32 -10.45 -18.82
C GLU A 13 0.16 -10.80 -18.98
N VAL A 14 0.75 -11.40 -17.95
CA VAL A 14 2.12 -11.91 -17.94
C VAL A 14 2.08 -13.39 -17.61
N THR A 15 2.62 -14.23 -18.49
CA THR A 15 2.71 -15.67 -18.27
C THR A 15 3.92 -15.98 -17.39
N ILE A 16 3.69 -16.66 -16.25
CA ILE A 16 4.75 -17.09 -15.33
C ILE A 16 4.54 -18.59 -15.04
N GLY A 17 5.24 -19.44 -15.80
CA GLY A 17 4.96 -20.87 -15.78
C GLY A 17 3.50 -21.15 -16.13
N GLY A 18 2.83 -21.95 -15.31
CA GLY A 18 1.40 -22.27 -15.47
C GLY A 18 0.43 -21.30 -14.76
N ILE A 19 0.92 -20.25 -14.09
CA ILE A 19 0.09 -19.35 -13.28
C ILE A 19 0.22 -17.92 -13.83
N PRO A 20 -0.78 -17.41 -14.59
CA PRO A 20 -0.73 -16.07 -15.16
C PRO A 20 -0.98 -14.97 -14.13
N LEU A 21 -0.47 -13.78 -14.44
CA LEU A 21 -0.53 -12.57 -13.63
C LEU A 21 -1.09 -11.39 -14.43
N GLY A 22 -1.83 -10.50 -13.78
CA GLY A 22 -2.37 -9.29 -14.42
C GLY A 22 -3.70 -9.54 -15.10
N GLU A 23 -4.21 -8.52 -15.79
CA GLU A 23 -5.52 -8.53 -16.44
C GLU A 23 -6.64 -8.93 -15.46
N ASN A 24 -7.45 -9.94 -15.80
CA ASN A 24 -8.56 -10.41 -14.98
C ASN A 24 -8.17 -11.48 -13.95
N ASN A 25 -6.89 -11.90 -13.92
CA ASN A 25 -6.41 -12.92 -12.98
C ASN A 25 -6.41 -12.42 -11.54
N PRO A 26 -6.68 -13.26 -10.53
CA PRO A 26 -6.61 -12.86 -9.12
C PRO A 26 -5.27 -12.22 -8.75
N ILE A 27 -5.28 -11.34 -7.72
CA ILE A 27 -4.04 -10.82 -7.14
C ILE A 27 -3.26 -12.00 -6.56
N ARG A 28 -2.09 -12.27 -7.13
CA ARG A 28 -1.29 -13.45 -6.80
C ARG A 28 -0.47 -13.26 -5.54
N ILE A 29 -0.40 -14.28 -4.69
CA ILE A 29 0.41 -14.24 -3.45
C ILE A 29 1.74 -14.95 -3.70
N GLN A 30 2.85 -14.31 -3.30
CA GLN A 30 4.17 -14.91 -3.41
C GLN A 30 4.95 -14.78 -2.10
N SER A 31 5.92 -15.68 -1.92
CA SER A 31 6.91 -15.60 -0.84
C SER A 31 8.33 -15.85 -1.38
N MET A 32 9.33 -15.81 -0.51
CA MET A 32 10.73 -16.04 -0.85
C MET A 32 11.37 -17.00 0.15
N THR A 33 12.09 -17.99 -0.37
CA THR A 33 12.85 -18.92 0.46
C THR A 33 13.97 -18.21 1.22
N THR A 34 14.31 -18.74 2.39
CA THR A 34 15.46 -18.32 3.20
C THR A 34 16.61 -19.33 3.13
N THR A 35 16.35 -20.53 2.60
CA THR A 35 17.37 -21.56 2.37
C THR A 35 18.37 -21.15 1.29
N SER A 36 19.59 -21.70 1.38
CA SER A 36 20.57 -21.57 0.31
C SER A 36 20.06 -22.28 -0.94
N THR A 37 20.04 -21.59 -2.07
CA THR A 37 19.61 -22.14 -3.37
C THR A 37 20.48 -23.31 -3.85
N GLN A 38 21.66 -23.54 -3.26
CA GLN A 38 22.48 -24.72 -3.51
C GLN A 38 22.02 -25.96 -2.73
N ASP A 39 21.25 -25.79 -1.67
CA ASP A 39 20.64 -26.89 -0.94
C ASP A 39 19.29 -27.23 -1.56
N THR A 40 19.31 -28.13 -2.55
CA THR A 40 18.12 -28.53 -3.30
C THR A 40 17.03 -29.07 -2.38
N GLN A 41 17.38 -29.92 -1.42
CA GLN A 41 16.39 -30.57 -0.56
C GLN A 41 15.75 -29.56 0.40
N ALA A 42 16.54 -28.67 1.01
CA ALA A 42 15.99 -27.64 1.87
C ALA A 42 15.08 -26.68 1.10
N CYS A 43 15.47 -26.27 -0.11
CA CYS A 43 14.63 -25.45 -0.98
C CYS A 43 13.32 -26.14 -1.34
N VAL A 44 13.36 -27.42 -1.73
CA VAL A 44 12.16 -28.20 -2.09
C VAL A 44 11.20 -28.26 -0.91
N GLU A 45 11.67 -28.62 0.29
CA GLU A 45 10.79 -28.71 1.46
C GLU A 45 10.21 -27.35 1.87
N GLN A 46 11.00 -26.27 1.84
CA GLN A 46 10.48 -24.95 2.16
C GLN A 46 9.47 -24.45 1.11
N ILE A 47 9.71 -24.71 -0.18
CA ILE A 47 8.78 -24.35 -1.26
C ILE A 47 7.47 -25.14 -1.14
N LYS A 48 7.52 -26.41 -0.74
CA LYS A 48 6.31 -27.20 -0.44
C LYS A 48 5.49 -26.53 0.67
N ARG A 49 6.13 -26.12 1.77
CA ARG A 49 5.43 -25.40 2.85
C ARG A 49 4.82 -24.08 2.38
N ILE A 50 5.51 -23.30 1.55
CA ILE A 50 4.97 -22.09 0.93
C ILE A 50 3.73 -22.42 0.07
N ALA A 51 3.81 -23.45 -0.77
CA ALA A 51 2.72 -23.86 -1.64
C ALA A 51 1.51 -24.41 -0.85
N ASP A 52 1.75 -25.23 0.17
CA ASP A 52 0.75 -25.80 1.06
C ASP A 52 0.05 -24.72 1.89
N ALA A 53 0.79 -23.68 2.30
CA ALA A 53 0.23 -22.49 2.91
C ALA A 53 -0.61 -21.66 1.93
N GLY A 54 -0.52 -21.93 0.61
CA GLY A 54 -1.27 -21.33 -0.49
C GLY A 54 -0.55 -20.19 -1.21
N GLY A 55 0.78 -20.18 -1.19
CA GLY A 55 1.59 -19.32 -2.04
C GLY A 55 1.59 -19.79 -3.49
N GLU A 56 1.51 -18.85 -4.42
CA GLU A 56 1.36 -19.12 -5.86
C GLU A 56 2.67 -18.94 -6.63
N TYR A 57 3.64 -18.22 -6.08
CA TYR A 57 5.00 -18.14 -6.62
C TYR A 57 6.04 -18.23 -5.51
N ALA A 58 7.13 -18.95 -5.77
CA ALA A 58 8.25 -19.06 -4.85
C ALA A 58 9.49 -18.37 -5.44
N ARG A 59 10.07 -17.44 -4.68
CA ARG A 59 11.29 -16.75 -5.07
C ARG A 59 12.50 -17.34 -4.35
N LEU A 60 13.61 -17.51 -5.05
CA LEU A 60 14.88 -17.97 -4.47
C LEU A 60 15.98 -16.95 -4.78
N THR A 61 16.92 -16.80 -3.84
CA THR A 61 18.10 -15.95 -4.06
C THR A 61 19.00 -16.55 -5.13
N THR A 62 19.51 -15.73 -6.06
CA THR A 62 20.35 -16.23 -7.16
C THR A 62 21.53 -15.29 -7.34
N GLN A 63 22.58 -15.51 -6.55
CA GLN A 63 23.77 -14.65 -6.53
C GLN A 63 24.82 -15.05 -7.56
N GLY A 64 24.91 -16.33 -7.90
CA GLY A 64 25.86 -16.89 -8.86
C GLY A 64 25.23 -17.84 -9.88
N ILE A 65 26.07 -18.31 -10.80
CA ILE A 65 25.69 -19.23 -11.88
C ILE A 65 25.24 -20.58 -11.31
N LYS A 66 25.91 -21.07 -10.27
CA LYS A 66 25.57 -22.37 -9.65
C LYS A 66 24.17 -22.35 -9.07
N GLU A 67 23.77 -21.25 -8.42
CA GLU A 67 22.42 -21.09 -7.90
C GLU A 67 21.39 -21.07 -9.02
N ALA A 68 21.69 -20.38 -10.13
CA ALA A 68 20.82 -20.32 -11.30
C ALA A 68 20.63 -21.71 -11.94
N GLU A 69 21.71 -22.46 -12.11
CA GLU A 69 21.67 -23.82 -12.68
C GLU A 69 20.92 -24.80 -11.76
N ASN A 70 21.04 -24.66 -10.44
CA ASN A 70 20.39 -25.57 -9.51
C ASN A 70 18.84 -25.49 -9.52
N PHE A 71 18.25 -24.46 -10.14
CA PHE A 71 16.81 -24.43 -10.40
C PHE A 71 16.34 -25.68 -11.15
N ILE A 72 17.15 -26.27 -12.02
CA ILE A 72 16.78 -27.50 -12.73
C ILE A 72 16.49 -28.66 -11.77
N SER A 73 17.33 -28.84 -10.75
CA SER A 73 17.21 -29.90 -9.75
C SER A 73 16.01 -29.65 -8.83
N ILE A 74 15.86 -28.39 -8.39
CA ILE A 74 14.74 -27.97 -7.52
C ILE A 74 13.41 -28.15 -8.27
N ASN A 75 13.33 -27.70 -9.52
CA ASN A 75 12.14 -27.82 -10.37
C ASN A 75 11.79 -29.30 -10.57
N ALA A 76 12.75 -30.13 -11.01
CA ALA A 76 12.53 -31.57 -11.21
C ALA A 76 12.00 -32.28 -9.95
N ALA A 77 12.58 -31.97 -8.78
CA ALA A 77 12.16 -32.55 -7.50
C ALA A 77 10.77 -32.10 -7.03
N LEU A 78 10.37 -30.85 -7.29
CA LEU A 78 9.03 -30.35 -6.99
C LEU A 78 7.98 -30.98 -7.92
N ARG A 79 8.26 -31.00 -9.23
CA ARG A 79 7.33 -31.51 -10.24
C ARG A 79 7.12 -33.02 -10.11
N SER A 80 8.15 -33.80 -9.73
CA SER A 80 8.00 -35.24 -9.44
C SER A 80 7.08 -35.53 -8.24
N GLN A 81 6.91 -34.55 -7.36
CA GLN A 81 5.99 -34.58 -6.22
C GLN A 81 4.68 -33.82 -6.49
N ASN A 82 4.39 -33.48 -7.76
CA ASN A 82 3.18 -32.77 -8.20
C ASN A 82 3.01 -31.34 -7.64
N TYR A 83 4.10 -30.71 -7.19
CA TYR A 83 4.11 -29.29 -6.86
C TYR A 83 4.41 -28.46 -8.11
N MET A 84 3.43 -27.68 -8.58
CA MET A 84 3.49 -26.91 -9.84
C MET A 84 3.77 -25.41 -9.65
N ILE A 85 4.15 -24.99 -8.45
CA ILE A 85 4.49 -23.60 -8.13
C ILE A 85 5.64 -23.09 -9.03
N PRO A 86 5.48 -21.96 -9.74
CA PRO A 86 6.56 -21.37 -10.53
C PRO A 86 7.67 -20.79 -9.66
N LEU A 87 8.91 -20.94 -10.13
CA LEU A 87 10.12 -20.51 -9.44
C LEU A 87 10.64 -19.19 -10.03
N ILE A 88 10.98 -18.27 -9.14
CA ILE A 88 11.45 -16.93 -9.51
C ILE A 88 12.90 -16.76 -9.03
N ALA A 89 13.82 -16.48 -9.95
CA ALA A 89 15.21 -16.15 -9.62
C ALA A 89 15.34 -14.69 -9.19
N ASP A 90 15.94 -14.44 -8.03
CA ASP A 90 16.15 -13.09 -7.47
C ASP A 90 17.59 -12.61 -7.69
N VAL A 91 17.85 -12.04 -8.87
CA VAL A 91 19.19 -11.58 -9.27
C VAL A 91 19.37 -10.11 -8.92
N HIS A 92 20.45 -9.79 -8.19
CA HIS A 92 20.69 -8.45 -7.65
C HIS A 92 21.77 -7.65 -8.38
N PHE A 93 22.90 -8.28 -8.73
CA PHE A 93 24.12 -7.55 -9.13
C PHE A 93 24.75 -8.03 -10.43
N ASN A 94 24.53 -9.27 -10.85
CA ASN A 94 25.26 -9.86 -11.98
C ASN A 94 24.32 -10.14 -13.16
N PRO A 95 24.37 -9.33 -14.24
CA PRO A 95 23.55 -9.54 -15.42
C PRO A 95 23.77 -10.90 -16.09
N LYS A 96 24.99 -11.46 -16.02
CA LYS A 96 25.28 -12.80 -16.57
C LYS A 96 24.51 -13.89 -15.83
N VAL A 97 24.31 -13.71 -14.52
CA VAL A 97 23.50 -14.65 -13.73
C VAL A 97 22.02 -14.55 -14.13
N ALA A 98 21.53 -13.35 -14.47
CA ALA A 98 20.19 -13.20 -15.02
C ALA A 98 20.03 -13.94 -16.35
N ASP A 99 21.00 -13.83 -17.26
CA ASP A 99 21.00 -14.55 -18.54
C ASP A 99 20.91 -16.07 -18.31
N VAL A 100 21.71 -16.62 -17.39
CA VAL A 100 21.68 -18.06 -17.07
C VAL A 100 20.38 -18.46 -16.39
N ALA A 101 19.92 -17.69 -15.41
CA ALA A 101 18.67 -17.97 -14.70
C ALA A 101 17.46 -18.00 -15.64
N ALA A 102 17.49 -17.24 -16.73
CA ALA A 102 16.41 -17.22 -17.71
C ALA A 102 16.20 -18.57 -18.44
N PHE A 103 17.18 -19.48 -18.42
CA PHE A 103 17.02 -20.83 -18.96
C PHE A 103 16.31 -21.81 -18.02
N TYR A 104 16.30 -21.52 -16.70
CA TYR A 104 15.88 -22.49 -15.68
C TYR A 104 14.72 -22.02 -14.80
N ALA A 105 14.51 -20.71 -14.68
CA ALA A 105 13.44 -20.12 -13.88
C ALA A 105 12.29 -19.65 -14.78
N GLU A 106 11.05 -19.76 -14.28
CA GLU A 106 9.88 -19.22 -14.98
C GLU A 106 9.83 -17.69 -14.97
N LYS A 107 10.57 -17.05 -14.06
CA LYS A 107 10.72 -15.59 -14.01
C LYS A 107 12.04 -15.16 -13.38
N VAL A 108 12.63 -14.09 -13.91
CA VAL A 108 13.86 -13.48 -13.35
C VAL A 108 13.58 -12.07 -12.84
N ARG A 109 13.86 -11.80 -11.57
CA ARG A 109 13.94 -10.42 -11.07
C ARG A 109 15.31 -9.85 -11.36
N ILE A 110 15.32 -8.62 -11.86
CA ILE A 110 16.50 -7.77 -11.97
C ILE A 110 16.33 -6.48 -11.16
N ASN A 111 17.43 -5.80 -10.85
CA ASN A 111 17.45 -4.48 -10.24
C ASN A 111 18.08 -3.45 -11.19
N PRO A 112 17.32 -2.45 -11.67
CA PRO A 112 17.81 -1.40 -12.57
C PRO A 112 19.10 -0.70 -12.13
N GLY A 113 19.25 -0.44 -10.83
CA GLY A 113 20.35 0.39 -10.33
C GLY A 113 21.74 -0.20 -10.50
N ASN A 114 21.84 -1.54 -10.55
CA ASN A 114 23.10 -2.27 -10.64
C ASN A 114 23.18 -3.15 -11.90
N TYR A 115 22.33 -2.91 -12.89
CA TYR A 115 22.21 -3.81 -14.05
C TYR A 115 23.30 -3.58 -15.11
N VAL A 116 23.77 -2.36 -15.29
CA VAL A 116 24.86 -2.04 -16.24
C VAL A 116 25.99 -1.32 -15.55
N ASP A 117 25.66 -0.51 -14.55
CA ASP A 117 26.64 0.18 -13.72
C ASP A 117 27.22 -0.80 -12.68
N PRO A 118 28.54 -0.82 -12.47
CA PRO A 118 29.11 -1.53 -11.33
C PRO A 118 28.54 -0.94 -10.02
N ALA A 119 28.57 -1.74 -8.95
CA ALA A 119 28.09 -1.29 -7.64
C ALA A 119 28.69 0.08 -7.26
N ARG A 120 27.83 0.94 -6.70
CA ARG A 120 28.08 2.35 -6.37
C ARG A 120 29.52 2.60 -5.91
N THR A 121 30.27 3.43 -6.64
CA THR A 121 31.68 3.74 -6.30
C THR A 121 31.87 5.10 -5.63
N PHE A 122 30.78 5.83 -5.32
CA PHE A 122 30.82 7.16 -4.70
C PHE A 122 31.80 8.17 -5.35
N LYS A 123 32.14 7.98 -6.63
CA LYS A 123 32.86 8.99 -7.39
C LYS A 123 31.83 10.02 -7.83
N GLU A 124 32.01 11.28 -7.45
CA GLU A 124 31.22 12.40 -8.00
C GLU A 124 31.41 12.42 -9.52
N ARG A 125 30.46 11.82 -10.24
CA ARG A 125 30.36 11.89 -11.68
C ARG A 125 29.18 12.79 -12.00
N THR A 126 29.47 14.00 -12.44
CA THR A 126 28.45 14.86 -13.05
C THR A 126 28.17 14.32 -14.44
N TYR A 127 26.94 13.87 -14.69
CA TYR A 127 26.52 13.41 -16.01
C TYR A 127 26.04 14.60 -16.85
N THR A 128 26.67 14.83 -18.00
CA THR A 128 26.13 15.69 -19.06
C THR A 128 25.03 14.95 -19.84
N ASP A 129 24.18 15.68 -20.57
CA ASP A 129 23.15 15.05 -21.41
C ASP A 129 23.73 14.05 -22.42
N GLU A 130 24.89 14.33 -23.02
CA GLU A 130 25.59 13.38 -23.89
C GLU A 130 26.01 12.11 -23.15
N THR A 131 26.62 12.22 -21.97
CA THR A 131 27.05 11.03 -21.20
C THR A 131 25.86 10.21 -20.71
N TYR A 132 24.77 10.87 -20.33
CA TYR A 132 23.53 10.21 -19.93
C TYR A 132 22.93 9.41 -21.10
N LYS A 133 22.87 10.00 -22.30
CA LYS A 133 22.42 9.29 -23.52
C LYS A 133 23.31 8.08 -23.85
N GLN A 134 24.62 8.20 -23.68
CA GLN A 134 25.54 7.08 -23.90
C GLN A 134 25.30 5.93 -22.93
N GLU A 135 25.03 6.21 -21.65
CA GLU A 135 24.67 5.16 -20.67
C GLU A 135 23.33 4.52 -21.00
N LEU A 136 22.33 5.29 -21.46
CA LEU A 136 21.06 4.75 -21.94
C LEU A 136 21.24 3.80 -23.13
N LEU A 137 22.15 4.11 -24.07
CA LEU A 137 22.45 3.22 -25.20
C LEU A 137 23.12 1.92 -24.75
N LYS A 138 24.05 1.98 -23.78
CA LYS A 138 24.65 0.78 -23.20
C LYS A 138 23.62 -0.08 -22.49
N LEU A 139 22.75 0.56 -21.70
CA LEU A 139 21.61 -0.08 -21.05
C LEU A 139 20.72 -0.79 -22.07
N ARG A 140 20.29 -0.07 -23.12
CA ARG A 140 19.47 -0.61 -24.20
C ARG A 140 20.11 -1.87 -24.79
N ASN A 141 21.36 -1.80 -25.23
CA ASN A 141 22.04 -2.91 -25.89
C ASN A 141 22.14 -4.14 -24.98
N ARG A 142 22.51 -3.95 -23.70
CA ARG A 142 22.64 -5.05 -22.75
C ARG A 142 21.29 -5.67 -22.39
N PHE A 143 20.28 -4.83 -22.17
CA PHE A 143 18.96 -5.27 -21.75
C PHE A 143 18.20 -5.93 -22.90
N ALA A 144 18.26 -5.39 -24.12
CA ALA A 144 17.67 -6.03 -25.31
C ALA A 144 18.22 -7.44 -25.55
N SER A 145 19.53 -7.64 -25.36
CA SER A 145 20.14 -8.98 -25.41
C SER A 145 19.52 -9.94 -24.39
N PHE A 146 19.30 -9.49 -23.15
CA PHE A 146 18.64 -10.28 -22.12
C PHE A 146 17.16 -10.55 -22.43
N LEU A 147 16.43 -9.55 -22.94
CA LEU A 147 15.04 -9.71 -23.36
C LEU A 147 14.91 -10.77 -24.46
N ARG A 148 15.88 -10.86 -25.38
CA ARG A 148 15.92 -11.91 -26.39
C ARG A 148 16.05 -13.30 -25.76
N ILE A 149 16.96 -13.49 -24.82
CA ILE A 149 17.10 -14.75 -24.07
C ILE A 149 15.79 -15.09 -23.36
N CYS A 150 15.14 -14.10 -22.73
CA CYS A 150 13.86 -14.30 -22.06
C CYS A 150 12.74 -14.70 -23.03
N LYS A 151 12.68 -14.11 -24.22
CA LYS A 151 11.69 -14.49 -25.25
C LYS A 151 11.90 -15.93 -25.71
N ASP A 152 13.15 -16.29 -26.02
CA ASP A 152 13.50 -17.61 -26.53
C ASP A 152 13.16 -18.72 -25.51
N ASN A 153 13.26 -18.41 -24.21
CA ASN A 153 12.95 -19.34 -23.12
C ASN A 153 11.55 -19.16 -22.51
N ARG A 154 10.74 -18.19 -22.99
CA ARG A 154 9.42 -17.82 -22.43
C ARG A 154 9.46 -17.44 -20.95
N THR A 155 10.56 -16.81 -20.54
CA THR A 155 10.79 -16.40 -19.16
C THR A 155 10.29 -14.98 -18.93
N ALA A 156 9.48 -14.78 -17.90
CA ALA A 156 9.04 -13.44 -17.52
C ALA A 156 10.15 -12.68 -16.78
N ILE A 157 10.02 -11.36 -16.67
CA ILE A 157 10.94 -10.55 -15.86
C ILE A 157 10.20 -9.76 -14.78
N ARG A 158 10.89 -9.45 -13.69
CA ARG A 158 10.52 -8.36 -12.79
C ARG A 158 11.59 -7.30 -12.77
N ILE A 159 11.23 -6.08 -13.14
CA ILE A 159 12.05 -4.88 -12.97
C ILE A 159 11.77 -4.34 -11.56
N GLY A 160 12.70 -4.58 -10.64
CA GLY A 160 12.50 -4.26 -9.22
C GLY A 160 13.44 -3.17 -8.72
N VAL A 161 12.94 -1.92 -8.67
CA VAL A 161 13.64 -0.75 -8.15
C VAL A 161 13.52 -0.72 -6.62
N ASN A 162 14.65 -0.57 -5.94
CA ASN A 162 14.71 -0.35 -4.51
C ASN A 162 15.22 1.07 -4.24
N HIS A 163 14.62 1.78 -3.27
CA HIS A 163 14.99 3.15 -2.90
C HIS A 163 16.50 3.30 -2.64
N GLY A 164 17.10 2.39 -1.85
CA GLY A 164 18.52 2.46 -1.51
C GLY A 164 19.50 2.07 -2.63
N SER A 165 19.05 1.76 -3.85
CA SER A 165 19.92 1.28 -4.93
C SER A 165 19.59 1.91 -6.28
N LEU A 166 19.38 3.22 -6.33
CA LEU A 166 19.31 3.94 -7.61
C LEU A 166 20.70 4.03 -8.26
N SER A 167 20.75 3.99 -9.59
CA SER A 167 22.02 4.12 -10.34
C SER A 167 22.60 5.52 -10.23
N ASP A 168 23.91 5.66 -10.41
CA ASP A 168 24.61 6.95 -10.32
C ASP A 168 24.04 7.97 -11.32
N ARG A 169 23.63 7.55 -12.53
CA ARG A 169 23.02 8.43 -13.53
C ARG A 169 21.67 9.01 -13.08
N ILE A 170 20.86 8.20 -12.40
CA ILE A 170 19.54 8.61 -11.90
C ILE A 170 19.75 9.55 -10.71
N MET A 171 20.62 9.16 -9.78
CA MET A 171 20.98 9.97 -8.61
C MET A 171 21.52 11.34 -8.99
N SER A 172 22.36 11.43 -10.03
CA SER A 172 22.91 12.71 -10.49
C SER A 172 21.86 13.64 -11.11
N ARG A 173 20.82 13.11 -11.75
CA ARG A 173 19.83 13.92 -12.51
C ARG A 173 18.56 14.21 -11.71
N TYR A 174 18.11 13.25 -10.91
CA TYR A 174 16.84 13.31 -10.19
C TYR A 174 17.00 13.30 -8.67
N GLY A 175 18.18 12.96 -8.16
CA GLY A 175 18.40 12.72 -6.73
C GLY A 175 17.69 11.48 -6.21
N ASP A 176 17.69 11.33 -4.88
CA ASP A 176 16.93 10.28 -4.17
C ASP A 176 15.46 10.72 -4.02
N THR A 177 14.71 10.67 -5.13
CA THR A 177 13.35 11.19 -5.23
C THR A 177 12.39 10.14 -5.80
N SER A 178 11.08 10.30 -5.55
CA SER A 178 10.04 9.47 -6.17
C SER A 178 10.14 9.49 -7.70
N GLU A 179 10.39 10.66 -8.26
CA GLU A 179 10.57 10.89 -9.70
C GLU A 179 11.78 10.11 -10.24
N GLY A 180 12.92 10.13 -9.51
CA GLY A 180 14.10 9.33 -9.86
C GLY A 180 13.84 7.82 -9.82
N MET A 181 13.11 7.34 -8.81
CA MET A 181 12.70 5.93 -8.74
C MET A 181 11.79 5.52 -9.91
N VAL A 182 10.83 6.38 -10.27
CA VAL A 182 9.95 6.14 -11.43
C VAL A 182 10.76 6.11 -12.71
N GLU A 183 11.62 7.09 -12.94
CA GLU A 183 12.43 7.16 -14.16
C GLU A 183 13.37 5.95 -14.29
N SER A 184 14.00 5.53 -13.17
CA SER A 184 14.82 4.32 -13.14
C SER A 184 14.08 3.06 -13.62
N CYS A 185 12.77 2.99 -13.37
CA CYS A 185 11.93 1.93 -13.90
C CYS A 185 11.54 2.18 -15.37
N MET A 186 11.10 3.40 -15.71
CA MET A 186 10.61 3.75 -17.04
C MET A 186 11.68 3.58 -18.13
N GLU A 187 12.96 3.84 -17.83
CA GLU A 187 14.08 3.57 -18.75
C GLU A 187 14.06 2.11 -19.26
N PHE A 188 13.75 1.14 -18.40
CA PHE A 188 13.68 -0.28 -18.76
C PHE A 188 12.36 -0.62 -19.46
N LEU A 189 11.25 -0.02 -19.03
CA LEU A 189 9.93 -0.29 -19.62
C LEU A 189 9.82 0.20 -21.06
N ARG A 190 10.40 1.38 -21.36
CA ARG A 190 10.49 1.88 -22.73
C ARG A 190 11.23 0.91 -23.65
N ILE A 191 12.33 0.31 -23.16
CA ILE A 191 13.05 -0.75 -23.91
C ILE A 191 12.17 -2.00 -24.07
N CYS A 192 11.41 -2.40 -23.05
CA CYS A 192 10.46 -3.52 -23.17
C CYS A 192 9.43 -3.27 -24.28
N VAL A 193 8.87 -2.06 -24.33
CA VAL A 193 7.90 -1.66 -25.37
C VAL A 193 8.54 -1.66 -26.76
N GLU A 194 9.72 -1.05 -26.92
CA GLU A 194 10.46 -1.05 -28.20
C GLU A 194 10.78 -2.46 -28.70
N GLU A 195 11.14 -3.35 -27.79
CA GLU A 195 11.43 -4.74 -28.09
C GLU A 195 10.16 -5.61 -28.19
N ASN A 196 8.94 -5.07 -28.03
CA ASN A 196 7.69 -5.85 -27.98
C ASN A 196 7.74 -6.98 -26.94
N PHE A 197 8.30 -6.71 -25.76
CA PHE A 197 8.38 -7.63 -24.64
C PHE A 197 7.30 -7.32 -23.60
N THR A 198 6.24 -8.12 -23.55
CA THR A 198 5.08 -7.89 -22.69
C THR A 198 5.14 -8.64 -21.35
N ASN A 199 5.97 -9.68 -21.24
CA ASN A 199 6.11 -10.51 -20.02
C ASN A 199 6.96 -9.83 -18.92
N ALA A 200 6.68 -8.56 -18.64
CA ALA A 200 7.38 -7.76 -17.64
C ALA A 200 6.45 -7.34 -16.49
N VAL A 201 6.99 -7.37 -15.28
CA VAL A 201 6.31 -6.98 -14.05
C VAL A 201 7.17 -5.96 -13.33
N ILE A 202 6.57 -5.01 -12.63
CA ILE A 202 7.30 -3.92 -11.98
C ILE A 202 7.16 -4.03 -10.47
N SER A 203 8.21 -3.64 -9.74
CA SER A 203 8.06 -3.34 -8.31
C SER A 203 8.89 -2.14 -7.92
N ILE A 204 8.29 -1.29 -7.10
CA ILE A 204 8.96 -0.22 -6.36
C ILE A 204 8.94 -0.64 -4.89
N LYS A 205 10.11 -0.72 -4.23
CA LYS A 205 10.19 -1.00 -2.80
C LYS A 205 10.93 0.12 -2.06
N ALA A 206 10.33 0.55 -0.95
CA ALA A 206 10.92 1.46 0.02
C ALA A 206 10.54 1.00 1.45
N SER A 207 11.40 1.28 2.43
CA SER A 207 11.10 1.00 3.84
C SER A 207 10.14 2.02 4.44
N ASN A 208 10.08 3.23 3.87
CA ASN A 208 9.06 4.23 4.18
C ASN A 208 7.81 3.99 3.31
N THR A 209 6.69 3.65 3.94
CA THR A 209 5.42 3.34 3.25
C THR A 209 4.86 4.55 2.49
N LEU A 210 5.02 5.78 3.00
CA LEU A 210 4.57 6.99 2.30
C LEU A 210 5.31 7.19 0.97
N VAL A 211 6.63 7.00 0.98
CA VAL A 211 7.45 7.06 -0.24
C VAL A 211 7.03 5.96 -1.22
N MET A 212 6.84 4.72 -0.73
CA MET A 212 6.39 3.61 -1.57
C MET A 212 5.05 3.90 -2.25
N VAL A 213 4.05 4.31 -1.46
CA VAL A 213 2.70 4.60 -1.96
C VAL A 213 2.72 5.74 -2.96
N LYS A 214 3.42 6.85 -2.64
CA LYS A 214 3.59 7.99 -3.54
C LYS A 214 4.22 7.57 -4.87
N THR A 215 5.34 6.86 -4.81
CA THR A 215 6.11 6.48 -6.00
C THR A 215 5.35 5.49 -6.87
N VAL A 216 4.63 4.52 -6.30
CA VAL A 216 3.82 3.57 -7.09
C VAL A 216 2.64 4.28 -7.78
N ARG A 217 1.97 5.22 -7.10
CA ARG A 217 0.92 6.05 -7.72
C ARG A 217 1.46 6.88 -8.88
N LEU A 218 2.62 7.51 -8.68
CA LEU A 218 3.30 8.28 -9.73
C LEU A 218 3.70 7.38 -10.91
N LEU A 219 4.27 6.20 -10.64
CA LEU A 219 4.63 5.24 -11.68
C LEU A 219 3.40 4.82 -12.50
N ALA A 220 2.28 4.49 -11.84
CA ALA A 220 1.05 4.12 -12.52
C ALA A 220 0.55 5.25 -13.43
N PHE A 221 0.58 6.49 -12.94
CA PHE A 221 0.24 7.68 -13.72
C PHE A 221 1.14 7.87 -14.93
N VAL A 222 2.47 7.80 -14.76
CA VAL A 222 3.44 7.96 -15.87
C VAL A 222 3.30 6.85 -16.90
N MET A 223 3.11 5.60 -16.47
CA MET A 223 2.82 4.48 -17.38
C MET A 223 1.56 4.74 -18.20
N GLU A 224 0.48 5.22 -17.59
CA GLU A 224 -0.76 5.56 -18.31
C GLU A 224 -0.55 6.67 -19.34
N GLN A 225 0.23 7.71 -19.01
CA GLN A 225 0.58 8.77 -19.95
C GLN A 225 1.38 8.27 -21.15
N GLU A 226 2.26 7.29 -20.94
CA GLU A 226 3.04 6.62 -22.00
C GLU A 226 2.34 5.40 -22.61
N GLN A 227 1.03 5.20 -22.33
CA GLN A 227 0.21 4.11 -22.87
C GLN A 227 0.73 2.69 -22.52
N MET A 228 1.30 2.55 -21.33
CA MET A 228 1.81 1.29 -20.77
C MET A 228 0.91 0.78 -19.64
N ASN A 229 0.71 -0.54 -19.59
CA ASN A 229 -0.18 -1.18 -18.62
C ASN A 229 0.45 -2.41 -17.92
N PHE A 230 1.77 -2.43 -17.71
CA PHE A 230 2.43 -3.55 -17.04
C PHE A 230 1.91 -3.82 -15.61
N PRO A 231 1.88 -5.09 -15.15
CA PRO A 231 1.50 -5.46 -13.79
C PRO A 231 2.43 -4.97 -12.70
N LEU A 232 1.87 -4.74 -11.51
CA LEU A 232 2.57 -4.28 -10.32
C LEU A 232 2.70 -5.38 -9.26
N HIS A 233 3.94 -5.64 -8.84
CA HIS A 233 4.28 -6.40 -7.64
C HIS A 233 4.46 -5.44 -6.45
N LEU A 234 3.60 -5.58 -5.44
CA LEU A 234 3.66 -4.77 -4.23
C LEU A 234 4.35 -5.54 -3.10
N GLY A 235 5.11 -4.80 -2.30
CA GLY A 235 5.66 -5.31 -1.05
C GLY A 235 6.54 -4.29 -0.38
N VAL A 236 6.38 -4.14 0.93
CA VAL A 236 7.24 -3.28 1.74
C VAL A 236 8.55 -4.03 2.02
N THR A 237 9.68 -3.33 1.96
CA THR A 237 10.98 -3.88 2.39
C THR A 237 11.21 -3.55 3.85
N GLU A 238 11.90 -4.43 4.58
CA GLU A 238 12.23 -4.22 6.00
C GLU A 238 10.97 -3.87 6.81
N ALA A 239 9.94 -4.72 6.72
CA ALA A 239 8.68 -4.45 7.39
C ALA A 239 8.85 -4.49 8.92
N GLY A 240 9.77 -5.32 9.42
CA GLY A 240 9.98 -5.55 10.84
C GLY A 240 9.53 -6.97 11.23
N GLU A 241 9.54 -7.24 12.53
CA GLU A 241 9.14 -8.54 13.09
C GLU A 241 7.71 -8.46 13.64
N GLY A 242 7.03 -9.61 13.70
CA GLY A 242 5.76 -9.72 14.42
C GLY A 242 4.68 -8.74 13.95
N GLU A 243 4.09 -8.03 14.91
CA GLU A 243 2.99 -7.08 14.71
C GLU A 243 3.40 -5.89 13.84
N ASP A 244 4.57 -5.28 14.11
CA ASP A 244 5.05 -4.12 13.37
C ASP A 244 5.20 -4.42 11.87
N GLY A 245 5.75 -5.60 11.56
CA GLY A 245 5.89 -6.08 10.19
C GLY A 245 4.55 -6.24 9.46
N ARG A 246 3.53 -6.71 10.16
CA ARG A 246 2.16 -6.89 9.62
C ARG A 246 1.48 -5.55 9.40
N ILE A 247 1.48 -4.66 10.40
CA ILE A 247 0.87 -3.33 10.33
C ILE A 247 1.53 -2.50 9.21
N LYS A 248 2.86 -2.47 9.16
CA LYS A 248 3.59 -1.71 8.14
C LYS A 248 3.33 -2.25 6.73
N SER A 249 3.22 -3.58 6.59
CA SER A 249 2.85 -4.21 5.32
C SER A 249 1.43 -3.89 4.91
N ALA A 250 0.47 -3.93 5.86
CA ALA A 250 -0.93 -3.58 5.63
C ALA A 250 -1.07 -2.12 5.20
N LEU A 251 -0.42 -1.19 5.89
CA LEU A 251 -0.42 0.23 5.53
C LEU A 251 0.12 0.46 4.11
N GLY A 252 1.26 -0.12 3.76
CA GLY A 252 1.91 0.08 2.45
C GLY A 252 1.18 -0.61 1.30
N ILE A 253 0.90 -1.91 1.43
CA ILE A 253 0.26 -2.72 0.39
C ILE A 253 -1.23 -2.38 0.31
N GLY A 254 -1.92 -2.32 1.45
CA GLY A 254 -3.36 -2.06 1.57
C GLY A 254 -3.75 -0.70 1.00
N ALA A 255 -2.95 0.35 1.22
CA ALA A 255 -3.20 1.67 0.62
C ALA A 255 -3.20 1.63 -0.92
N LEU A 256 -2.28 0.89 -1.55
CA LEU A 256 -2.20 0.78 -3.00
C LEU A 256 -3.25 -0.17 -3.57
N LEU A 257 -3.47 -1.31 -2.91
CA LEU A 257 -4.55 -2.22 -3.27
C LEU A 257 -5.91 -1.53 -3.19
N ALA A 258 -6.12 -0.67 -2.20
CA ALA A 258 -7.32 0.14 -2.05
C ALA A 258 -7.54 1.12 -3.21
N ASP A 259 -6.47 1.58 -3.86
CA ASP A 259 -6.51 2.41 -5.06
C ASP A 259 -6.64 1.58 -6.35
N GLY A 260 -6.76 0.25 -6.24
CA GLY A 260 -6.83 -0.67 -7.37
C GLY A 260 -5.47 -0.99 -8.00
N LEU A 261 -4.36 -0.59 -7.38
CA LEU A 261 -3.01 -0.85 -7.85
C LEU A 261 -2.47 -2.12 -7.23
N GLY A 262 -1.98 -3.06 -8.04
CA GLY A 262 -1.36 -4.31 -7.57
C GLY A 262 -1.96 -5.55 -8.22
N ASP A 263 -1.08 -6.41 -8.70
CA ASP A 263 -1.44 -7.67 -9.37
C ASP A 263 -0.83 -8.88 -8.65
N THR A 264 0.24 -8.65 -7.89
CA THR A 264 0.80 -9.63 -6.97
C THR A 264 1.37 -8.94 -5.75
N ILE A 265 1.33 -9.62 -4.61
CA ILE A 265 1.81 -9.08 -3.34
C ILE A 265 2.77 -10.06 -2.66
N ARG A 266 3.72 -9.50 -1.92
CA ARG A 266 4.51 -10.21 -0.92
C ARG A 266 4.59 -9.37 0.35
N VAL A 267 4.16 -9.95 1.46
CA VAL A 267 4.44 -9.45 2.81
C VAL A 267 5.86 -9.92 3.15
N SER A 268 6.74 -9.04 3.62
CA SER A 268 8.13 -9.41 3.92
C SER A 268 8.33 -9.44 5.44
N LEU A 269 8.19 -10.62 6.05
CA LEU A 269 8.37 -10.81 7.50
C LEU A 269 9.75 -11.42 7.79
N SER A 270 10.25 -11.27 9.02
CA SER A 270 11.44 -11.99 9.51
C SER A 270 11.15 -13.44 9.92
N GLU A 271 9.89 -13.88 9.83
CA GLU A 271 9.40 -15.21 10.21
C GLU A 271 9.64 -16.25 9.10
N GLN A 272 9.12 -17.47 9.25
CA GLN A 272 9.23 -18.45 8.17
C GLN A 272 8.45 -17.96 6.93
N PRO A 273 8.93 -18.23 5.70
CA PRO A 273 8.29 -17.76 4.47
C PRO A 273 6.81 -18.13 4.33
N GLU A 274 6.42 -19.32 4.77
CA GLU A 274 5.04 -19.78 4.79
C GLU A 274 4.12 -18.91 5.67
N ASP A 275 4.65 -18.25 6.69
CA ASP A 275 3.90 -17.36 7.60
C ASP A 275 3.57 -16.01 6.94
N GLU A 276 4.28 -15.63 5.85
CA GLU A 276 3.94 -14.46 5.05
C GLU A 276 2.58 -14.65 4.30
N ILE A 277 2.23 -15.90 3.99
CA ILE A 277 1.11 -16.24 3.09
C ILE A 277 -0.26 -15.94 3.71
N PRO A 278 -0.58 -16.33 4.97
CA PRO A 278 -1.85 -15.99 5.61
C PRO A 278 -2.08 -14.47 5.69
N VAL A 279 -1.05 -13.68 5.99
CA VAL A 279 -1.15 -12.22 6.09
C VAL A 279 -1.46 -11.61 4.73
N ALA A 280 -0.73 -12.03 3.68
CA ALA A 280 -0.99 -11.59 2.32
C ALA A 280 -2.40 -11.95 1.85
N ARG A 281 -2.88 -13.16 2.19
CA ARG A 281 -4.23 -13.61 1.87
C ARG A 281 -5.30 -12.72 2.51
N LYS A 282 -5.18 -12.43 3.81
CA LYS A 282 -6.11 -11.55 4.51
C LYS A 282 -6.19 -10.17 3.86
N LEU A 283 -5.04 -9.58 3.52
CA LEU A 283 -4.99 -8.29 2.83
C LEU A 283 -5.71 -8.33 1.48
N ARG A 284 -5.43 -9.34 0.66
CA ARG A 284 -6.09 -9.52 -0.63
C ARG A 284 -7.61 -9.68 -0.47
N ASP A 285 -8.03 -10.55 0.45
CA ASP A 285 -9.43 -10.90 0.64
C ASP A 285 -10.21 -9.71 1.20
N TYR A 286 -9.63 -8.94 2.13
CA TYR A 286 -10.21 -7.70 2.65
C TYR A 286 -10.48 -6.67 1.55
N ILE A 287 -9.54 -6.48 0.62
CA ILE A 287 -9.72 -5.57 -0.51
C ILE A 287 -10.76 -6.10 -1.50
N ALA A 288 -10.82 -7.42 -1.71
CA ALA A 288 -11.80 -8.04 -2.59
C ALA A 288 -13.26 -7.76 -2.17
N LEU A 289 -13.52 -7.53 -0.88
CA LEU A 289 -14.85 -7.13 -0.36
C LEU A 289 -15.38 -5.82 -0.96
N ARG A 290 -14.50 -4.99 -1.53
CA ARG A 290 -14.89 -3.71 -2.17
C ARG A 290 -15.40 -3.92 -3.59
N LYS A 291 -15.17 -5.07 -4.21
CA LYS A 291 -15.58 -5.32 -5.60
C LYS A 291 -17.11 -5.23 -5.71
N GLY A 292 -17.60 -4.38 -6.63
CA GLY A 292 -19.03 -4.23 -6.87
C GLY A 292 -19.78 -3.47 -5.77
N HIS A 293 -19.09 -2.69 -4.94
CA HIS A 293 -19.72 -1.82 -3.96
C HIS A 293 -20.68 -0.80 -4.64
N PRO A 294 -21.70 -0.29 -3.92
CA PRO A 294 -22.56 0.79 -4.43
C PRO A 294 -21.77 2.02 -4.90
N TYR A 295 -22.22 2.68 -5.97
CA TYR A 295 -21.51 3.84 -6.50
C TYR A 295 -21.49 5.00 -5.49
N ILE A 296 -20.31 5.59 -5.28
CA ILE A 296 -20.11 6.77 -4.43
C ILE A 296 -20.00 8.02 -5.33
N PRO A 297 -20.97 8.94 -5.29
CA PRO A 297 -21.00 10.14 -6.14
C PRO A 297 -20.09 11.28 -5.63
N GLY A 298 -18.86 10.94 -5.22
CA GLY A 298 -17.88 11.92 -4.74
C GLY A 298 -17.36 12.81 -5.87
N ILE A 299 -17.02 14.06 -5.54
CA ILE A 299 -16.40 15.02 -6.46
C ILE A 299 -15.05 15.42 -5.90
N GLU A 300 -14.00 15.33 -6.73
CA GLU A 300 -12.66 15.74 -6.34
C GLU A 300 -12.61 17.24 -6.02
N ALA A 301 -11.89 17.60 -4.97
CA ALA A 301 -11.84 18.97 -4.48
C ALA A 301 -10.79 19.72 -5.28
N LYS A 302 -11.10 20.96 -5.68
CA LYS A 302 -10.12 21.81 -6.38
C LYS A 302 -8.87 21.98 -5.52
N GLY A 303 -7.71 21.66 -6.10
CA GLY A 303 -6.41 21.77 -5.43
C GLY A 303 -5.97 20.52 -4.64
N PHE A 304 -6.77 19.45 -4.60
CA PHE A 304 -6.25 18.16 -4.16
C PHE A 304 -5.24 17.62 -5.17
N ASN A 305 -4.12 17.08 -4.68
CA ASN A 305 -3.13 16.42 -5.52
C ASN A 305 -2.93 15.00 -5.03
N TYR A 306 -3.53 14.05 -5.74
CA TYR A 306 -3.44 12.64 -5.39
C TYR A 306 -2.02 12.06 -5.42
N LEU A 307 -1.17 12.57 -6.33
CA LEU A 307 0.22 12.12 -6.48
C LEU A 307 1.14 12.73 -5.42
N SER A 308 0.73 13.81 -4.76
CA SER A 308 1.48 14.46 -3.70
C SER A 308 0.52 15.09 -2.69
N PRO A 309 -0.20 14.27 -1.89
CA PRO A 309 -1.22 14.78 -1.00
C PRO A 309 -0.61 15.63 0.10
N SER A 310 -1.31 16.72 0.44
CA SER A 310 -0.97 17.58 1.57
C SER A 310 -2.01 17.44 2.68
N ARG A 311 -1.61 17.78 3.90
CA ARG A 311 -2.53 17.82 5.04
C ARG A 311 -3.64 18.86 4.77
N ARG A 312 -4.91 18.45 4.89
CA ARG A 312 -6.06 19.37 4.81
C ARG A 312 -5.94 20.44 5.90
N GLN A 313 -6.11 21.70 5.51
CA GLN A 313 -6.15 22.82 6.45
C GLN A 313 -7.47 22.82 7.22
N THR A 314 -7.37 22.84 8.55
CA THR A 314 -8.53 22.82 9.47
C THR A 314 -8.33 23.84 10.58
N TYR A 315 -9.42 24.29 11.20
CA TYR A 315 -9.35 25.01 12.46
C TYR A 315 -8.87 24.08 13.57
N ALA A 316 -8.15 24.63 14.54
CA ALA A 316 -7.88 23.91 15.78
C ALA A 316 -9.08 24.08 16.70
N VAL A 317 -9.73 22.96 17.04
CA VAL A 317 -10.79 22.88 18.04
C VAL A 317 -10.21 22.13 19.24
N ARG A 318 -9.78 22.87 20.26
CA ARG A 318 -8.93 22.34 21.34
C ARG A 318 -7.70 21.61 20.77
N ASN A 319 -7.49 20.33 21.09
CA ASN A 319 -6.41 19.49 20.59
C ASN A 319 -6.73 18.80 19.24
N ILE A 320 -7.86 19.10 18.60
CA ILE A 320 -8.31 18.43 17.37
C ILE A 320 -8.13 19.36 16.16
N GLY A 321 -7.53 18.87 15.08
CA GLY A 321 -7.32 19.65 13.86
C GLY A 321 -6.19 20.68 13.96
N GLY A 322 -6.13 21.60 13.01
CA GLY A 322 -5.02 22.55 12.86
C GLY A 322 -3.68 21.82 12.70
N ASN A 323 -2.70 22.20 13.52
CA ASN A 323 -1.38 21.59 13.56
C ASN A 323 -1.22 20.54 14.67
N ASN A 324 -2.28 20.23 15.42
CA ASN A 324 -2.23 19.24 16.50
C ASN A 324 -1.96 17.82 15.96
N LEU A 325 -1.51 16.92 16.84
CA LEU A 325 -1.41 15.50 16.53
C LEU A 325 -2.80 14.86 16.36
N PRO A 326 -2.92 13.73 15.64
CA PRO A 326 -4.16 12.96 15.59
C PRO A 326 -4.62 12.56 17.00
N VAL A 327 -5.91 12.68 17.27
CA VAL A 327 -6.52 12.26 18.53
C VAL A 327 -7.20 10.90 18.38
N VAL A 328 -7.29 10.15 19.48
CA VAL A 328 -8.00 8.87 19.53
C VAL A 328 -9.27 9.02 20.37
N ILE A 329 -10.39 8.54 19.81
CA ILE A 329 -11.65 8.41 20.54
C ILE A 329 -11.92 6.92 20.76
N ALA A 330 -12.00 6.50 22.02
CA ALA A 330 -12.43 5.15 22.36
C ALA A 330 -13.96 5.09 22.46
N ASP A 331 -14.57 4.16 21.74
CA ASP A 331 -15.97 3.78 21.92
C ASP A 331 -16.08 2.74 23.04
N ARG A 332 -16.82 3.04 24.10
CA ARG A 332 -17.04 2.16 25.26
C ARG A 332 -18.50 1.81 25.48
N MET A 333 -19.32 1.82 24.42
CA MET A 333 -20.73 1.42 24.51
C MET A 333 -20.96 -0.01 25.01
N ASP A 334 -19.94 -0.88 24.95
CA ASP A 334 -20.00 -2.25 25.47
C ASP A 334 -19.74 -2.36 26.98
N GLY A 335 -19.52 -1.23 27.65
CA GLY A 335 -19.30 -1.15 29.10
C GLY A 335 -17.88 -1.51 29.55
N ARG A 336 -16.95 -1.82 28.64
CA ARG A 336 -15.55 -2.06 28.99
C ARG A 336 -14.81 -0.74 29.18
N MET A 337 -14.58 -0.36 30.42
CA MET A 337 -13.89 0.90 30.79
C MET A 337 -12.42 0.70 31.14
N GLU A 338 -11.82 -0.44 30.79
CA GLU A 338 -10.40 -0.69 31.04
C GLU A 338 -9.55 0.12 30.06
N THR A 339 -8.57 0.86 30.56
CA THR A 339 -7.54 1.51 29.74
C THR A 339 -6.17 0.97 30.06
N ASN A 340 -5.40 0.76 29.00
CA ASN A 340 -3.97 0.57 29.14
C ASN A 340 -3.37 1.94 29.46
N THR A 341 -2.64 2.04 30.58
CA THR A 341 -2.00 3.29 31.01
C THR A 341 -0.99 3.83 30.01
N ASP A 342 -0.46 2.97 29.14
CA ASP A 342 0.47 3.35 28.07
C ASP A 342 -0.26 3.88 26.82
N PHE A 343 -1.58 3.63 26.70
CA PHE A 343 -2.41 3.99 25.54
C PHE A 343 -3.76 4.58 25.96
N ILE A 344 -3.70 5.65 26.74
CA ILE A 344 -4.88 6.39 27.20
C ILE A 344 -5.48 7.18 26.02
N PRO A 345 -6.78 7.02 25.69
CA PRO A 345 -7.41 7.78 24.61
C PRO A 345 -7.60 9.25 25.02
N ASP A 346 -7.54 10.17 24.05
CA ASP A 346 -7.84 11.60 24.29
C ASP A 346 -9.29 11.83 24.72
N TYR A 347 -10.20 11.05 24.13
CA TYR A 347 -11.63 11.12 24.38
C TYR A 347 -12.25 9.73 24.52
N VAL A 348 -13.29 9.63 25.36
CA VAL A 348 -14.17 8.45 25.45
C VAL A 348 -15.58 8.84 25.09
N TYR A 349 -16.19 8.13 24.13
CA TYR A 349 -17.62 8.26 23.87
C TYR A 349 -18.40 7.41 24.88
N ALA A 350 -19.08 8.09 25.80
CA ALA A 350 -19.84 7.49 26.90
C ALA A 350 -21.36 7.41 26.62
N GLY A 351 -21.80 7.89 25.45
CA GLY A 351 -23.20 7.87 25.05
C GLY A 351 -24.09 8.59 26.06
N ARG A 352 -24.92 7.83 26.79
CA ARG A 352 -25.99 8.40 27.63
C ARG A 352 -25.59 8.74 29.06
N ALA A 353 -24.49 8.16 29.58
CA ALA A 353 -24.10 8.33 30.97
C ALA A 353 -22.58 8.23 31.14
N LEU A 354 -22.02 9.03 32.04
CA LEU A 354 -20.61 8.94 32.41
C LEU A 354 -20.33 7.64 33.18
N PRO A 355 -19.10 7.11 33.10
CA PRO A 355 -18.69 6.01 33.97
C PRO A 355 -18.73 6.40 35.45
N PRO A 356 -18.83 5.41 36.36
CA PRO A 356 -18.79 5.65 37.81
C PRO A 356 -17.52 6.38 38.28
N SER A 357 -16.40 6.16 37.59
CA SER A 357 -15.11 6.80 37.85
C SER A 357 -14.54 7.38 36.56
N SER A 358 -14.11 8.64 36.60
CA SER A 358 -13.41 9.28 35.49
C SER A 358 -11.92 8.97 35.52
N GLU A 359 -11.39 8.58 34.38
CA GLU A 359 -9.94 8.50 34.15
C GLU A 359 -9.28 9.89 34.08
N ILE A 360 -8.11 10.02 34.69
CA ILE A 360 -7.35 11.27 34.71
C ILE A 360 -6.78 11.52 33.32
N GLY A 361 -6.99 12.73 32.78
CA GLY A 361 -6.45 13.12 31.48
C GLY A 361 -7.34 12.78 30.28
N VAL A 362 -8.49 12.12 30.51
CA VAL A 362 -9.45 11.74 29.47
C VAL A 362 -10.64 12.68 29.47
N ASN A 363 -11.06 13.14 28.28
CA ASN A 363 -12.29 13.91 28.12
C ASN A 363 -13.45 13.00 27.70
N TYR A 364 -14.69 13.33 28.06
CA TYR A 364 -15.85 12.49 27.75
C TYR A 364 -16.78 13.13 26.73
N ILE A 365 -17.35 12.30 25.87
CA ILE A 365 -18.35 12.70 24.88
C ILE A 365 -19.69 12.09 25.30
N LEU A 366 -20.72 12.91 25.42
CA LEU A 366 -22.08 12.50 25.80
C LEU A 366 -23.07 12.89 24.71
N ASP A 367 -24.14 12.12 24.56
CA ASP A 367 -25.27 12.51 23.71
C ASP A 367 -25.78 13.88 24.14
N ALA A 368 -26.06 14.75 23.17
CA ALA A 368 -26.44 16.14 23.44
C ALA A 368 -27.63 16.28 24.41
N ASP A 369 -28.60 15.37 24.37
CA ASP A 369 -29.77 15.37 25.28
C ASP A 369 -29.41 15.05 26.75
N ARG A 370 -28.22 14.51 26.99
CA ARG A 370 -27.70 14.14 28.33
C ARG A 370 -26.61 15.07 28.84
N TRP A 371 -26.01 15.86 27.95
CA TRP A 371 -24.98 16.81 28.32
C TRP A 371 -25.60 18.04 29.03
N LYS A 372 -25.06 18.38 30.21
CA LYS A 372 -25.52 19.49 31.05
C LYS A 372 -24.41 20.50 31.36
N GLY A 373 -23.30 20.47 30.61
CA GLY A 373 -22.13 21.32 30.89
C GLY A 373 -21.24 20.78 32.01
N GLN A 374 -21.21 19.46 32.23
CA GLN A 374 -20.29 18.84 33.18
C GLN A 374 -18.84 19.09 32.74
N LYS A 375 -17.93 19.27 33.71
CA LYS A 375 -16.50 19.52 33.46
C LYS A 375 -15.87 18.41 32.62
N ASP A 376 -15.00 18.76 31.69
CA ASP A 376 -14.24 17.84 30.83
C ASP A 376 -15.14 16.92 29.99
N THR A 377 -16.36 17.38 29.67
CA THR A 377 -17.33 16.67 28.82
C THR A 377 -17.85 17.54 27.68
N PHE A 378 -18.18 16.91 26.54
CA PHE A 378 -18.64 17.61 25.34
C PHE A 378 -19.87 16.92 24.70
N PRO A 379 -20.79 17.68 24.09
CA PRO A 379 -21.98 17.13 23.47
C PRO A 379 -21.70 16.55 22.08
N ALA A 380 -22.28 15.38 21.81
CA ALA A 380 -22.37 14.75 20.51
C ALA A 380 -23.78 14.85 19.93
N PHE A 381 -23.84 15.22 18.66
CA PHE A 381 -25.05 15.36 17.87
C PHE A 381 -25.05 14.35 16.74
N THR A 382 -26.24 13.90 16.37
CA THR A 382 -26.48 13.22 15.09
C THR A 382 -26.97 14.23 14.06
N HIS A 383 -26.96 13.86 12.77
CA HIS A 383 -27.57 14.67 11.71
C HIS A 383 -29.02 15.09 12.02
N ALA A 384 -29.80 14.21 12.65
CA ALA A 384 -31.19 14.52 13.04
C ALA A 384 -31.31 15.62 14.11
N GLN A 385 -30.21 15.96 14.79
CA GLN A 385 -30.17 16.94 15.89
C GLN A 385 -29.52 18.27 15.48
N LEU A 386 -29.26 18.52 14.18
CA LEU A 386 -28.65 19.77 13.69
C LEU A 386 -29.40 21.02 14.17
N PHE A 387 -30.74 20.98 14.17
CA PHE A 387 -31.58 22.08 14.64
C PHE A 387 -31.33 22.50 16.10
N ALA A 388 -30.74 21.62 16.92
CA ALA A 388 -30.50 21.86 18.33
C ALA A 388 -29.09 22.38 18.61
N VAL A 389 -28.14 22.26 17.67
CA VAL A 389 -26.71 22.58 17.85
C VAL A 389 -26.49 23.98 18.42
N GLY A 390 -27.16 24.99 17.88
CA GLY A 390 -27.02 26.39 18.31
C GLY A 390 -27.45 26.68 19.75
N ARG A 391 -28.18 25.76 20.39
CA ARG A 391 -28.62 25.90 21.79
C ARG A 391 -27.49 25.60 22.78
N TYR A 392 -26.42 24.94 22.35
CA TYR A 392 -25.32 24.50 23.20
C TYR A 392 -24.11 25.42 23.03
N GLN A 393 -23.87 26.29 24.01
CA GLN A 393 -22.73 27.21 24.01
C GLN A 393 -21.53 26.51 24.68
N THR A 394 -20.67 25.90 23.87
CA THR A 394 -19.47 25.18 24.31
C THR A 394 -18.40 25.24 23.22
N GLU A 395 -17.14 25.16 23.64
CA GLU A 395 -15.94 25.30 22.81
C GLU A 395 -15.64 24.10 21.89
N LEU A 396 -16.30 22.97 22.09
CA LEU A 396 -16.14 21.76 21.29
C LEU A 396 -17.47 21.01 21.21
N LYS A 397 -17.86 20.65 19.99
CA LYS A 397 -19.06 19.86 19.68
C LYS A 397 -18.68 18.73 18.74
N PHE A 398 -19.32 17.57 18.87
CA PHE A 398 -19.11 16.45 17.95
C PHE A 398 -20.36 16.22 17.09
N LEU A 399 -20.20 16.05 15.78
CA LEU A 399 -21.30 15.74 14.86
C LEU A 399 -21.05 14.40 14.17
N PHE A 400 -21.83 13.40 14.53
CA PHE A 400 -21.84 12.08 13.90
C PHE A 400 -22.66 12.12 12.61
N MET A 401 -22.01 11.79 11.50
CA MET A 401 -22.65 11.77 10.19
C MET A 401 -21.93 10.89 9.17
N SER A 402 -22.68 10.39 8.19
CA SER A 402 -22.16 9.74 6.99
C SER A 402 -22.04 10.72 5.83
N TYR A 403 -21.40 10.29 4.74
CA TYR A 403 -21.30 11.09 3.51
C TYR A 403 -22.67 11.54 2.97
N PRO A 404 -23.71 10.67 2.86
CA PRO A 404 -25.04 11.09 2.42
C PRO A 404 -25.72 12.17 3.27
N ALA A 405 -25.31 12.32 4.54
CA ALA A 405 -25.85 13.34 5.44
C ALA A 405 -25.21 14.73 5.25
N LEU A 406 -24.17 14.86 4.40
CA LEU A 406 -23.54 16.15 4.08
C LEU A 406 -24.34 16.90 3.01
N ASN A 407 -25.56 17.32 3.39
CA ASN A 407 -26.45 18.14 2.56
C ASN A 407 -26.27 19.65 2.86
N GLU A 408 -27.06 20.50 2.19
CA GLU A 408 -27.00 21.96 2.34
C GLU A 408 -27.22 22.44 3.78
N GLU A 409 -28.13 21.79 4.53
CA GLU A 409 -28.38 22.11 5.93
C GLU A 409 -27.14 21.83 6.79
N THR A 410 -26.53 20.66 6.62
CA THR A 410 -25.28 20.30 7.33
C THR A 410 -24.15 21.27 6.98
N VAL A 411 -23.99 21.60 5.69
CA VAL A 411 -22.97 22.56 5.24
C VAL A 411 -23.20 23.93 5.88
N ALA A 412 -24.43 24.43 5.89
CA ALA A 412 -24.77 25.70 6.54
C ALA A 412 -24.47 25.68 8.04
N CYS A 413 -24.82 24.58 8.72
CA CYS A 413 -24.51 24.38 10.14
C CYS A 413 -22.99 24.44 10.39
N LEU A 414 -22.19 23.70 9.62
CA LEU A 414 -20.73 23.68 9.79
C LEU A 414 -20.06 25.02 9.49
N LYS A 415 -20.61 25.82 8.55
CA LYS A 415 -20.14 27.20 8.29
C LYS A 415 -20.39 28.13 9.48
N VAL A 416 -21.49 27.95 10.21
CA VAL A 416 -21.86 28.78 11.37
C VAL A 416 -21.09 28.36 12.62
N TYR A 417 -20.78 27.07 12.78
CA TYR A 417 -20.19 26.50 13.99
C TYR A 417 -18.83 25.84 13.69
N PRO A 418 -17.74 26.61 13.59
CA PRO A 418 -16.38 26.10 13.31
C PRO A 418 -15.83 25.20 14.43
N GLU A 419 -16.40 25.26 15.64
CA GLU A 419 -16.08 24.43 16.79
C GLU A 419 -16.65 23.00 16.72
N ILE A 420 -17.39 22.66 15.66
CA ILE A 420 -17.83 21.30 15.40
C ILE A 420 -16.66 20.47 14.85
N VAL A 421 -16.43 19.32 15.47
CA VAL A 421 -15.62 18.21 14.95
C VAL A 421 -16.56 17.17 14.34
N VAL A 422 -16.34 16.86 13.07
CA VAL A 422 -17.13 15.85 12.35
C VAL A 422 -16.61 14.45 12.70
N ILE A 423 -17.50 13.60 13.20
CA ILE A 423 -17.24 12.16 13.33
C ILE A 423 -17.82 11.48 12.08
N SER A 424 -16.93 11.15 11.13
CA SER A 424 -17.32 10.55 9.86
C SER A 424 -17.54 9.05 10.03
N GLN A 425 -18.78 8.61 9.80
CA GLN A 425 -19.17 7.19 9.90
C GLN A 425 -19.51 6.61 8.52
N SER A 426 -19.22 5.33 8.32
CA SER A 426 -19.58 4.62 7.08
C SER A 426 -19.87 3.15 7.35
N ASN A 427 -21.00 2.68 6.82
CA ASN A 427 -21.33 1.24 6.73
C ASN A 427 -21.13 0.71 5.30
N HIS A 428 -20.55 1.53 4.42
CA HIS A 428 -20.36 1.18 3.02
C HIS A 428 -19.25 0.13 2.84
N PRO A 429 -19.36 -0.85 1.94
CA PRO A 429 -18.30 -1.85 1.73
C PRO A 429 -16.93 -1.23 1.37
N ASN A 430 -16.93 -0.10 0.66
CA ASN A 430 -15.76 0.74 0.43
C ASN A 430 -15.82 2.01 1.30
N ARG A 431 -15.62 1.85 2.61
CA ARG A 431 -15.64 2.96 3.59
C ARG A 431 -14.63 4.05 3.25
N LEU A 432 -13.44 3.67 2.81
CA LEU A 432 -12.39 4.61 2.41
C LEU A 432 -12.88 5.58 1.33
N GLY A 433 -13.62 5.06 0.34
CA GLY A 433 -14.24 5.87 -0.72
C GLY A 433 -15.21 6.91 -0.17
N GLU A 434 -16.11 6.52 0.74
CA GLU A 434 -17.07 7.45 1.36
C GLU A 434 -16.39 8.50 2.26
N HIS A 435 -15.38 8.10 3.04
CA HIS A 435 -14.61 9.04 3.85
C HIS A 435 -13.86 10.06 2.99
N ARG A 436 -13.26 9.61 1.87
CA ARG A 436 -12.67 10.51 0.88
C ARG A 436 -13.73 11.46 0.32
N ALA A 437 -14.87 10.95 -0.14
CA ALA A 437 -15.95 11.77 -0.70
C ALA A 437 -16.44 12.85 0.28
N LEU A 438 -16.65 12.49 1.55
CA LEU A 438 -17.02 13.44 2.60
C LEU A 438 -15.96 14.53 2.77
N VAL A 439 -14.68 14.17 2.92
CA VAL A 439 -13.61 15.15 3.11
C VAL A 439 -13.46 16.07 1.90
N HIS A 440 -13.58 15.51 0.69
CA HIS A 440 -13.52 16.28 -0.55
C HIS A 440 -14.69 17.25 -0.72
N GLN A 441 -15.89 16.86 -0.30
CA GLN A 441 -17.03 17.78 -0.29
C GLN A 441 -16.84 18.89 0.76
N LEU A 442 -16.35 18.58 1.96
CA LEU A 442 -15.99 19.60 2.95
C LEU A 442 -14.98 20.60 2.39
N MET A 443 -13.94 20.12 1.68
CA MET A 443 -12.95 21.00 1.03
C MET A 443 -13.57 21.88 -0.05
N SER A 444 -14.44 21.30 -0.89
CA SER A 444 -15.12 22.04 -1.97
C SER A 444 -16.05 23.13 -1.44
N GLU A 445 -16.63 22.92 -0.26
CA GLU A 445 -17.49 23.87 0.44
C GLU A 445 -16.74 24.92 1.27
N GLY A 446 -15.40 24.87 1.30
CA GLY A 446 -14.58 25.77 2.10
C GLY A 446 -14.71 25.53 3.61
N LEU A 447 -15.14 24.34 4.03
CA LEU A 447 -15.29 23.97 5.43
C LEU A 447 -13.93 23.56 6.01
N HIS A 448 -13.60 24.10 7.18
CA HIS A 448 -12.35 23.84 7.90
C HIS A 448 -12.56 23.07 9.21
N ASN A 449 -13.76 22.55 9.46
CA ASN A 449 -14.04 21.68 10.60
C ASN A 449 -13.11 20.44 10.59
N PRO A 450 -12.51 20.07 11.73
CA PRO A 450 -11.76 18.82 11.84
C PRO A 450 -12.65 17.59 11.60
N VAL A 451 -12.04 16.50 11.15
CA VAL A 451 -12.72 15.22 10.90
C VAL A 451 -11.99 14.13 11.65
N ILE A 452 -12.75 13.26 12.33
CA ILE A 452 -12.28 12.01 12.92
C ILE A 452 -13.01 10.88 12.20
N PHE A 453 -12.26 9.91 11.69
CA PHE A 453 -12.85 8.74 11.02
C PHE A 453 -13.25 7.71 12.07
N PHE A 454 -14.52 7.34 12.06
CA PHE A 454 -15.05 6.32 12.94
C PHE A 454 -15.26 5.03 12.16
N GLN A 455 -14.57 3.98 12.59
CA GLN A 455 -14.59 2.67 11.97
C GLN A 455 -15.01 1.61 12.98
N HIS A 456 -15.88 0.71 12.53
CA HIS A 456 -16.22 -0.50 13.26
C HIS A 456 -15.59 -1.71 12.57
N TYR A 457 -14.90 -2.53 13.35
CA TYR A 457 -14.30 -3.77 12.92
C TYR A 457 -15.02 -4.94 13.57
N ALA A 458 -15.34 -5.97 12.79
CA ALA A 458 -15.97 -7.20 13.28
C ALA A 458 -14.93 -8.29 13.62
N ALA A 459 -13.65 -7.91 13.72
CA ALA A 459 -12.53 -8.80 13.92
C ALA A 459 -12.53 -9.39 15.34
N ASN A 460 -12.49 -10.72 15.44
CA ASN A 460 -12.41 -11.45 16.71
C ASN A 460 -10.98 -11.85 17.08
N ARG A 461 -10.00 -11.59 16.20
CA ARG A 461 -8.57 -11.82 16.44
C ARG A 461 -7.82 -10.51 16.26
N ALA A 462 -6.84 -10.27 17.13
CA ALA A 462 -6.01 -9.06 17.09
C ALA A 462 -5.35 -8.85 15.72
N GLU A 463 -4.82 -9.93 15.11
CA GLU A 463 -4.18 -9.85 13.79
C GLU A 463 -5.14 -9.42 12.66
N ASP A 464 -6.41 -9.83 12.73
CA ASP A 464 -7.40 -9.41 11.72
C ASP A 464 -7.71 -7.92 11.88
N LEU A 465 -7.87 -7.47 13.13
CA LEU A 465 -8.09 -6.05 13.45
C LEU A 465 -6.91 -5.18 12.99
N GLN A 466 -5.68 -5.60 13.27
CA GLN A 466 -4.45 -4.89 12.88
C GLN A 466 -4.36 -4.71 11.37
N ILE A 467 -4.72 -5.74 10.60
CA ILE A 467 -4.70 -5.71 9.14
C ILE A 467 -5.83 -4.85 8.57
N GLU A 468 -7.03 -4.93 9.13
CA GLU A 468 -8.19 -4.16 8.64
C GLU A 468 -8.10 -2.67 8.98
N ALA A 469 -7.47 -2.33 10.11
CA ALA A 469 -7.36 -0.98 10.64
C ALA A 469 -6.15 -0.18 10.16
N ALA A 470 -5.09 -0.86 9.71
CA ALA A 470 -3.90 -0.26 9.11
C ALA A 470 -4.14 0.18 7.65
#